data_AF-A0A4U8SVW6-F1
#
_entry.id   AF-A0A4U8SVW6-F1
#
_cell.length_a   1.000
_cell.length_b   1.000
_cell.length_c   1.000
_cell.angle_alpha   90.00
_cell.angle_beta   90.00
_cell.angle_gamma   90.00
#
_symmetry.space_group_name_H-M   'P 1'
#
loop_
_entity.id
_entity.type
_entity.pdbx_description
1 polymer ?
#
loop_
_entity_poly.entity_id
_entity_poly.type
_entity_poly.pdbx_seq_one_letter_code
_entity_poly.pdbx_strand_id
1 'polypeptide(L)'
;MGFGDFAMGYLVGQSFSGPNHIPDGNTPYSEWSSQAKKDWDKKCDEAYWRAWDRAFKKEGIRRLRAHEKDLSFLTFRGEKLYPHISQDKEADLFESGEVRFIVFQNPSLRSFIWDDANREEAQNPNYLELQKLNKQDIESGRSFRVI
;
A
#
# COMPACT_ATOMS: atom_id res chain seq x y z
N MET A 1 -18.07 7.43 -30.94
CA MET A 1 -19.41 7.94 -30.54
C MET A 1 -20.12 6.75 -29.91
N GLY A 2 -20.63 6.68 -28.69
CA GLY A 2 -20.89 7.57 -27.56
C GLY A 2 -21.55 6.69 -26.47
N PHE A 3 -21.57 7.19 -25.23
CA PHE A 3 -21.95 6.59 -23.95
C PHE A 3 -23.29 5.82 -23.81
N GLY A 4 -23.37 5.02 -22.73
CA GLY A 4 -24.57 4.75 -21.91
C GLY A 4 -24.86 3.25 -21.76
N ASP A 5 -24.57 2.53 -20.68
CA ASP A 5 -24.69 2.80 -19.23
C ASP A 5 -26.13 3.06 -18.76
N PHE A 6 -27.00 2.07 -18.91
CA PHE A 6 -28.32 2.00 -18.26
C PHE A 6 -28.81 0.55 -18.29
N ALA A 7 -28.51 -0.27 -17.27
CA ALA A 7 -29.33 -1.42 -16.84
C ALA A 7 -28.67 -2.25 -15.72
N MET A 8 -28.22 -1.63 -14.62
CA MET A 8 -27.95 -2.37 -13.38
C MET A 8 -28.45 -1.59 -12.15
N GLY A 9 -29.52 -0.82 -12.32
CA GLY A 9 -30.14 -0.01 -11.26
C GLY A 9 -31.43 -0.60 -10.65
N TYR A 10 -31.90 -1.77 -11.10
CA TYR A 10 -33.25 -2.24 -10.77
C TYR A 10 -33.33 -3.57 -9.98
N LEU A 11 -32.21 -4.08 -9.46
CA LEU A 11 -32.19 -5.32 -8.66
C LEU A 11 -31.47 -5.21 -7.32
N VAL A 12 -31.43 -4.01 -6.73
CA VAL A 12 -31.12 -3.86 -5.28
C VAL A 12 -32.11 -2.90 -4.62
N GLY A 13 -33.37 -2.94 -5.08
CA GLY A 13 -34.49 -2.62 -4.21
C GLY A 13 -34.86 -3.89 -3.48
N GLN A 14 -34.32 -4.11 -2.28
CA GLN A 14 -35.03 -4.62 -1.10
C GLN A 14 -34.07 -5.08 0.02
N SER A 15 -34.34 -4.52 1.20
CA SER A 15 -34.05 -5.02 2.55
C SER A 15 -32.59 -5.08 3.02
N PHE A 16 -32.10 -3.92 3.49
CA PHE A 16 -31.41 -3.86 4.79
C PHE A 16 -32.14 -2.86 5.68
N SER A 17 -33.06 -3.38 6.50
CA SER A 17 -33.65 -2.65 7.61
C SER A 17 -32.72 -2.78 8.83
N GLY A 18 -32.25 -1.64 9.35
CA GLY A 18 -31.76 -1.50 10.73
C GLY A 18 -30.73 -0.38 10.94
N PRO A 19 -30.72 0.26 12.11
CA PRO A 19 -31.82 0.93 12.80
C PRO A 19 -31.88 2.43 12.44
N ASN A 20 -33.09 2.98 12.47
CA ASN A 20 -33.42 4.37 12.24
C ASN A 20 -32.56 5.36 13.05
N HIS A 21 -31.83 6.20 12.34
CA HIS A 21 -31.79 7.62 12.66
C HIS A 21 -31.85 8.38 11.34
N ILE A 22 -33.07 8.75 10.92
CA ILE A 22 -33.26 9.77 9.87
C ILE A 22 -32.92 11.10 10.57
N PRO A 23 -31.81 11.78 10.22
CA PRO A 23 -31.49 13.07 10.80
C PRO A 23 -32.35 14.15 10.13
N ASP A 24 -32.70 15.18 10.89
CA ASP A 24 -33.53 16.31 10.50
C ASP A 24 -33.16 16.87 9.12
N GLY A 25 -34.09 16.69 8.17
CA GLY A 25 -34.47 17.42 6.95
C GLY A 25 -33.54 18.37 6.17
N ASN A 26 -32.27 18.57 6.51
CA ASN A 26 -31.49 19.71 6.03
C ASN A 26 -30.29 19.36 5.15
N THR A 27 -30.04 18.08 4.88
CA THR A 27 -28.94 17.64 3.99
C THR A 27 -29.49 16.81 2.83
N PRO A 28 -29.26 17.21 1.56
CA PRO A 28 -29.73 16.48 0.38
C PRO A 28 -29.25 15.02 0.37
N TYR A 29 -30.11 14.09 -0.03
CA TYR A 29 -29.79 12.65 -0.17
C TYR A 29 -28.53 12.37 -1.02
N SER A 30 -28.23 13.25 -1.98
CA SER A 30 -27.01 13.20 -2.79
C SER A 30 -25.72 13.42 -1.98
N GLU A 31 -25.74 14.25 -0.94
CA GLU A 31 -24.58 14.52 -0.09
C GLU A 31 -24.32 13.35 0.88
N TRP A 32 -25.37 12.74 1.43
CA TRP A 32 -25.28 11.52 2.23
C TRP A 32 -24.78 10.33 1.43
N SER A 33 -25.29 10.13 0.20
CA SER A 33 -24.81 9.06 -0.67
C SER A 33 -23.35 9.25 -1.09
N SER A 34 -22.92 10.51 -1.28
CA SER A 34 -21.52 10.86 -1.58
C SER A 34 -20.60 10.63 -0.37
N GLN A 35 -21.06 10.99 0.84
CA GLN A 35 -20.30 10.75 2.07
C GLN A 35 -20.20 9.25 2.39
N ALA A 36 -21.31 8.52 2.29
CA ALA A 36 -21.34 7.07 2.49
C ALA A 36 -20.44 6.34 1.48
N LYS A 37 -20.38 6.80 0.23
CA LYS A 37 -19.46 6.29 -0.78
C LYS A 37 -18.00 6.54 -0.40
N LYS A 38 -17.65 7.76 0.01
CA LYS A 38 -16.29 8.09 0.48
C LYS A 38 -15.87 7.24 1.68
N ASP A 39 -16.78 7.05 2.64
CA ASP A 39 -16.51 6.24 3.84
C ASP A 39 -16.36 4.75 3.49
N TRP A 40 -17.13 4.26 2.53
CA TRP A 40 -17.00 2.91 2.00
C TRP A 40 -15.68 2.71 1.25
N ASP A 41 -15.31 3.66 0.38
CA ASP A 41 -14.05 3.65 -0.37
C ASP A 41 -12.85 3.64 0.60
N LYS A 42 -12.91 4.46 1.67
CA LYS A 42 -11.89 4.48 2.73
C LYS A 42 -11.80 3.13 3.46
N LYS A 43 -12.92 2.51 3.82
CA LYS A 43 -12.92 1.19 4.46
C LYS A 43 -12.35 0.11 3.54
N CYS A 44 -12.69 0.15 2.25
CA CYS A 44 -12.15 -0.77 1.25
C CYS A 44 -10.63 -0.60 1.11
N ASP A 45 -10.14 0.65 1.05
CA ASP A 45 -8.72 0.95 0.99
C ASP A 45 -7.99 0.46 2.26
N GLU A 46 -8.50 0.76 3.46
CA GLU A 46 -7.94 0.25 4.71
C GLU A 46 -7.90 -1.28 4.77
N ALA A 47 -8.97 -1.96 4.32
CA ALA A 47 -9.01 -3.42 4.29
C ALA A 47 -8.00 -4.00 3.28
N TYR A 48 -7.88 -3.40 2.10
CA TYR A 48 -6.91 -3.78 1.08
C TYR A 48 -5.48 -3.69 1.62
N TRP A 49 -5.14 -2.58 2.26
CA TRP A 49 -3.79 -2.41 2.81
C TRP A 49 -3.50 -3.28 4.03
N ARG A 50 -4.50 -3.56 4.88
CA ARG A 50 -4.36 -4.57 5.95
C ARG A 50 -4.17 -5.98 5.40
N ALA A 51 -4.73 -6.30 4.24
CA ALA A 51 -4.49 -7.57 3.58
C ALA A 51 -3.08 -7.62 3.01
N TRP A 52 -2.60 -6.54 2.40
CA TRP A 52 -1.21 -6.41 1.92
C TRP A 52 -0.18 -6.53 3.04
N ASP A 53 -0.35 -5.81 4.15
CA ASP A 53 0.54 -5.89 5.32
C ASP A 53 0.62 -7.33 5.84
N ARG A 54 -0.53 -7.99 6.00
CA ARG A 54 -0.58 -9.39 6.42
C ARG A 54 0.05 -10.34 5.41
N ALA A 55 -0.20 -10.15 4.11
CA ALA A 55 0.37 -10.99 3.07
C ALA A 55 1.89 -10.82 3.00
N PHE A 56 2.40 -9.60 3.12
CA PHE A 56 3.83 -9.33 3.12
C PHE A 56 4.50 -9.93 4.37
N LYS A 57 3.99 -9.59 5.56
CA LYS A 57 4.54 -10.10 6.83
C LYS A 57 4.47 -11.63 6.92
N LYS A 58 3.42 -12.25 6.39
CA LYS A 58 3.28 -13.70 6.43
C LYS A 58 4.07 -14.40 5.34
N GLU A 59 3.95 -13.96 4.09
CA GLU A 59 4.51 -14.68 2.95
C GLU A 59 5.86 -14.12 2.51
N GLY A 60 6.02 -12.81 2.43
CA GLY A 60 7.31 -12.18 2.08
C GLY A 60 8.42 -12.58 3.05
N ILE A 61 8.16 -12.45 4.36
CA ILE A 61 9.11 -12.82 5.41
C ILE A 61 9.35 -14.33 5.43
N ARG A 62 8.29 -15.15 5.32
CA ARG A 62 8.44 -16.62 5.22
C ARG A 62 9.32 -17.04 4.05
N ARG A 63 9.19 -16.40 2.89
CA ARG A 63 10.00 -16.69 1.70
C ARG A 63 11.48 -16.31 1.89
N LEU A 64 11.75 -15.19 2.56
CA LEU A 64 13.12 -14.82 2.97
C LEU A 64 13.71 -15.86 3.93
N ARG A 65 12.97 -16.28 4.95
CA ARG A 65 13.38 -17.33 5.90
C ARG A 65 13.54 -18.71 5.26
N ALA A 66 12.81 -18.97 4.18
CA ALA A 66 12.93 -20.19 3.38
C ALA A 66 14.14 -20.17 2.44
N HIS A 67 14.92 -19.09 2.42
CA HIS A 67 16.07 -18.91 1.54
C HIS A 67 15.74 -19.10 0.07
N GLU A 68 14.57 -18.61 -0.37
CA GLU A 68 14.17 -18.75 -1.77
C GLU A 68 15.22 -18.12 -2.70
N LYS A 69 15.56 -18.86 -3.75
CA LYS A 69 16.67 -18.53 -4.63
C LYS A 69 16.49 -17.13 -5.23
N ASP A 70 17.56 -16.34 -5.18
CA ASP A 70 17.66 -14.99 -5.74
C ASP A 70 16.65 -13.97 -5.16
N LEU A 71 15.94 -14.33 -4.08
CA LEU A 71 15.06 -13.39 -3.39
C LEU A 71 15.88 -12.37 -2.59
N SER A 72 15.55 -11.10 -2.77
CA SER A 72 15.97 -9.98 -1.93
C SER A 72 14.98 -8.85 -2.15
N PHE A 73 14.62 -8.19 -1.08
CA PHE A 73 13.74 -7.03 -1.12
C PHE A 73 14.51 -5.71 -1.15
N LEU A 74 15.76 -5.73 -0.68
CA LEU A 74 16.67 -4.59 -0.70
C LEU A 74 17.37 -4.48 -2.07
N THR A 75 16.59 -4.26 -3.11
CA THR A 75 17.08 -4.22 -4.50
C THR A 75 16.90 -2.85 -5.14
N PHE A 76 17.79 -2.52 -6.07
CA PHE A 76 17.67 -1.35 -6.93
C PHE A 76 18.10 -1.71 -8.35
N ARG A 77 17.31 -1.32 -9.36
CA ARG A 77 17.55 -1.65 -10.79
C ARG A 77 17.77 -3.13 -11.09
N GLY A 78 17.16 -4.02 -10.29
CA GLY A 78 17.25 -5.48 -10.46
C GLY A 78 18.45 -6.12 -9.75
N GLU A 79 19.28 -5.34 -9.05
CA GLU A 79 20.43 -5.83 -8.31
C GLU A 79 20.24 -5.67 -6.80
N LYS A 80 20.88 -6.56 -6.02
CA LYS A 80 20.90 -6.44 -4.55
C LYS A 80 21.73 -5.24 -4.14
N LEU A 81 21.14 -4.33 -3.38
CA LEU A 81 21.81 -3.12 -2.94
C LEU A 81 22.88 -3.40 -1.87
N TYR A 82 22.63 -4.42 -1.05
CA TYR A 82 23.52 -4.84 0.04
C TYR A 82 23.80 -6.34 -0.05
N PRO A 83 24.77 -6.78 -0.88
CA PRO A 83 25.06 -8.20 -1.07
C PRO A 83 25.53 -8.93 0.20
N HIS A 84 26.01 -8.18 1.19
CA HIS A 84 26.46 -8.71 2.48
C HIS A 84 25.32 -8.96 3.47
N ILE A 85 24.12 -8.41 3.24
CA ILE A 85 22.94 -8.66 4.06
C ILE A 85 22.32 -9.99 3.61
N SER A 86 22.24 -10.95 4.51
CA SER A 86 21.59 -12.25 4.25
C SER A 86 20.07 -12.12 4.23
N GLN A 87 19.37 -13.09 3.63
CA GLN A 87 17.90 -13.08 3.63
C GLN A 87 17.30 -13.17 5.04
N ASP A 88 17.95 -13.86 5.98
CA ASP A 88 17.54 -13.85 7.39
C ASP A 88 17.65 -12.48 8.02
N LYS A 89 18.76 -11.77 7.73
CA LYS A 89 18.94 -10.41 8.24
C LYS A 89 17.96 -9.44 7.59
N GLU A 90 17.65 -9.59 6.30
CA GLU A 90 16.57 -8.85 5.66
C GLU A 90 15.24 -9.09 6.39
N ALA A 91 14.91 -10.37 6.67
CA ALA A 91 13.69 -10.72 7.39
C ALA A 91 13.63 -10.08 8.78
N ASP A 92 14.72 -10.16 9.56
CA ASP A 92 14.83 -9.50 10.86
C ASP A 92 14.56 -8.00 10.78
N LEU A 93 15.14 -7.32 9.76
CA LEU A 93 15.00 -5.88 9.57
C LEU A 93 13.56 -5.45 9.21
N PHE A 94 12.85 -6.28 8.43
CA PHE A 94 11.43 -6.05 8.15
C PHE A 94 10.53 -6.37 9.35
N GLU A 95 10.86 -7.39 10.15
CA GLU A 95 10.11 -7.73 11.37
C GLU A 95 10.32 -6.68 12.47
N SER A 96 11.53 -6.13 12.61
CA SER A 96 11.84 -5.07 13.59
C SER A 96 11.30 -3.70 13.18
N GLY A 97 10.97 -3.52 11.90
CA GLY A 97 10.53 -2.24 11.33
C GLY A 97 11.67 -1.27 11.04
N GLU A 98 12.92 -1.72 11.14
CA GLU A 98 14.12 -0.95 10.75
C GLU A 98 14.17 -0.69 9.24
N VAL A 99 13.56 -1.58 8.45
CA VAL A 99 13.22 -1.36 7.03
C VAL A 99 11.72 -1.47 6.87
N ARG A 100 11.15 -0.56 6.08
CA ARG A 100 9.74 -0.61 5.66
C ARG A 100 9.61 -0.63 4.16
N PHE A 101 8.52 -1.21 3.67
CA PHE A 101 8.18 -1.18 2.25
C PHE A 101 7.47 0.12 1.89
N ILE A 102 7.79 0.65 0.72
CA ILE A 102 6.96 1.66 0.05
C ILE A 102 6.32 0.98 -1.15
N VAL A 103 4.99 0.95 -1.17
CA VAL A 103 4.21 0.42 -2.29
C VAL A 103 3.52 1.59 -2.98
N PHE A 104 3.95 1.87 -4.20
CA PHE A 104 3.31 2.86 -5.08
C PHE A 104 2.23 2.17 -5.92
N GLN A 105 1.08 2.81 -6.03
CA GLN A 105 0.00 2.39 -6.90
C GLN A 105 0.19 2.91 -8.32
N ASN A 106 -0.30 2.15 -9.30
CA ASN A 106 -0.49 2.51 -10.71
C ASN A 106 0.69 3.25 -11.39
N PRO A 107 1.68 2.53 -11.95
CA PRO A 107 1.88 1.08 -11.90
C PRO A 107 2.32 0.60 -10.51
N SER A 108 2.17 -0.68 -10.21
CA SER A 108 2.65 -1.23 -8.93
C SER A 108 4.18 -1.20 -8.90
N LEU A 109 4.77 -0.27 -8.14
CA LEU A 109 6.20 -0.27 -7.83
C LEU A 109 6.40 -0.53 -6.34
N ARG A 110 7.43 -1.31 -6.03
CA ARG A 110 7.84 -1.59 -4.66
C ARG A 110 9.23 -1.04 -4.47
N SER A 111 9.39 -0.33 -3.37
CA SER A 111 10.65 0.23 -2.91
C SER A 111 10.74 0.00 -1.41
N PHE A 112 11.82 0.43 -0.78
CA PHE A 112 12.00 0.33 0.65
C PHE A 112 12.61 1.61 1.21
N ILE A 113 12.50 1.77 2.52
CA ILE A 113 13.06 2.89 3.26
C ILE A 113 13.60 2.40 4.60
N TRP A 114 14.75 2.92 4.98
CA TRP A 114 15.30 2.75 6.32
C TRP A 114 14.60 3.67 7.30
N ASP A 115 14.23 3.15 8.48
CA ASP A 115 13.60 3.94 9.55
C ASP A 115 14.59 4.95 10.18
N ASP A 116 15.85 4.53 10.35
CA ASP A 116 16.96 5.40 10.73
C ASP A 116 17.75 5.88 9.50
N ALA A 117 17.78 7.19 9.29
CA ALA A 117 18.53 7.79 8.18
C ALA A 117 20.05 7.84 8.44
N ASN A 118 20.53 7.70 9.67
CA ASN A 118 21.95 7.87 10.00
C ASN A 118 22.78 6.58 9.88
N ARG A 119 22.13 5.44 9.67
CA ARG A 119 22.80 4.15 9.50
C ARG A 119 23.66 4.12 8.25
N GLU A 120 24.72 3.32 8.27
CA GLU A 120 25.69 3.21 7.17
C GLU A 120 25.00 2.83 5.85
N GLU A 121 24.05 1.90 5.89
CA GLU A 121 23.31 1.45 4.71
C GLU A 121 22.48 2.58 4.09
N ALA A 122 21.92 3.48 4.90
CA ALA A 122 21.14 4.63 4.43
C ALA A 122 22.01 5.74 3.82
N GLN A 123 23.34 5.67 4.00
CA GLN A 123 24.29 6.56 3.34
C GLN A 123 24.82 5.99 2.01
N ASN A 124 24.41 4.78 1.63
CA ASN A 124 24.82 4.16 0.36
C ASN A 124 24.40 5.04 -0.84
N PRO A 125 25.32 5.39 -1.77
CA PRO A 125 25.01 6.26 -2.91
C PRO A 125 23.84 5.77 -3.79
N ASN A 126 23.74 4.46 -4.01
CA ASN A 126 22.67 3.87 -4.79
C ASN A 126 21.33 3.91 -4.02
N TYR A 127 21.37 3.77 -2.69
CA TYR A 127 20.18 3.99 -1.85
C TYR A 127 19.73 5.46 -1.89
N LEU A 128 20.66 6.41 -1.84
CA LEU A 128 20.34 7.83 -1.94
C LEU A 128 19.71 8.17 -3.30
N GLU A 129 20.13 7.51 -4.38
CA GLU A 129 19.48 7.62 -5.69
C GLU A 129 18.05 7.04 -5.65
N LEU A 130 17.86 5.84 -5.10
CA LEU A 130 16.54 5.24 -4.88
C LEU A 130 15.62 6.17 -4.05
N GLN A 131 16.15 6.77 -2.99
CA GLN A 131 15.40 7.68 -2.12
C GLN A 131 14.97 8.95 -2.87
N LYS A 132 15.82 9.50 -3.74
CA LYS A 132 15.47 10.63 -4.61
C LYS A 132 14.33 10.27 -5.56
N LEU A 133 14.36 9.09 -6.17
CA LEU A 133 13.29 8.61 -7.05
C LEU A 133 11.99 8.40 -6.28
N ASN A 134 12.05 7.76 -5.11
CA ASN A 134 10.89 7.60 -4.22
C ASN A 134 10.26 8.97 -3.88
N LYS A 135 11.09 9.97 -3.57
CA LYS A 135 10.62 11.33 -3.25
C LYS A 135 9.96 11.99 -4.46
N GLN A 136 10.53 11.87 -5.66
CA GLN A 136 9.92 12.38 -6.89
C GLN A 136 8.56 11.73 -7.17
N ASP A 137 8.44 10.41 -7.00
CA ASP A 137 7.17 9.69 -7.15
C ASP A 137 6.13 10.22 -6.14
N ILE A 138 6.51 10.41 -4.88
CA ILE A 138 5.64 10.98 -3.83
C ILE A 138 5.20 12.40 -4.20
N GLU A 139 6.13 13.26 -4.60
CA GLU A 139 5.87 14.67 -4.95
C GLU A 139 5.01 14.81 -6.23
N SER A 140 5.07 13.84 -7.13
CA SER A 140 4.20 13.79 -8.33
C SER A 140 2.72 13.53 -8.00
N GLY A 141 2.38 13.26 -6.74
CA GLY A 141 1.03 12.96 -6.29
C GLY A 141 0.63 11.49 -6.46
N ARG A 142 1.61 10.61 -6.72
CA ARG A 142 1.36 9.18 -6.85
C ARG A 142 0.88 8.61 -5.53
N SER A 143 -0.20 7.83 -5.55
CA SER A 143 -0.70 7.16 -4.35
C SER A 143 0.30 6.11 -3.88
N PHE A 144 0.70 6.18 -2.61
CA PHE A 144 1.66 5.25 -2.01
C PHE A 144 1.24 4.90 -0.59
N ARG A 145 1.76 3.77 -0.09
CA ARG A 145 1.67 3.43 1.33
C ARG A 145 2.98 2.84 1.83
N VAL A 146 3.32 3.21 3.06
CA VAL A 146 4.42 2.59 3.80
C VAL A 146 3.85 1.44 4.63
N ILE A 147 4.47 0.26 4.51
CA ILE A 147 4.03 -1.00 5.12
C ILE A 147 5.17 -1.56 5.96
#